data_AF-A0A6A1R025-F1
#
_entry.id   AF-A0A6A1R025-F1
#
_cell.length_a   1.000
_cell.length_b   1.000
_cell.length_c   1.000
_cell.angle_alpha   90.00
_cell.angle_beta   90.00
_cell.angle_gamma   90.00
#
_symmetry.space_group_name_H-M   'P 1'
#
loop_
_entity.id
_entity.type
_entity.pdbx_description
1 polymer ?
#
loop_
_entity_poly.entity_id
_entity_poly.type
_entity_poly.pdbx_seq_one_letter_code
_entity_poly.pdbx_strand_id
1 'polypeptide(L)'
;MKKSMIALAAMALLGSGAAMAASGGSSNTANVAVGNSNHALFGGGNAGLKFENSLLGFIDIAKGPVNGSNTAIASKGQGAIMTGADAGAPVSIDIAQVWNASATQGTSKFMINSVRQVNTFFLAPQFGGLVIGQVADASGTPLAIGSGVYFGEWAPRAAGTPPADSTNLNMASSSRTVWYAGDNPTTTMPTLTNATYNVIGIQGVGTAADNLPTAPKLYRGTLTANYNGSNGTLTGSITNGTSTVNFNPDGVPTTFTAASQGKFTHTNGKIEGQFYNNASALAGIYKGGTAASHVAFGGSRSN
;
A
#
# COMPACT_ATOMS: atom_id res chain seq x y z
N MET A 1 6.43 45.90 -8.16
CA MET A 1 6.77 44.67 -7.40
C MET A 1 5.49 43.89 -7.14
N LYS A 2 5.37 42.68 -7.70
CA LYS A 2 4.17 41.83 -7.60
C LYS A 2 4.10 41.22 -6.19
N LYS A 3 3.01 41.48 -5.46
CA LYS A 3 2.75 40.89 -4.14
C LYS A 3 2.28 39.44 -4.35
N SER A 4 3.13 38.50 -3.96
CA SER A 4 2.84 37.07 -3.98
C SER A 4 1.72 36.77 -2.98
N MET A 5 0.61 36.20 -3.44
CA MET A 5 -0.43 35.65 -2.59
C MET A 5 -0.08 34.19 -2.28
N ILE A 6 0.32 33.93 -1.04
CA ILE A 6 0.43 32.57 -0.49
C ILE A 6 -0.98 32.19 -0.03
N ALA A 7 -1.64 31.30 -0.78
CA ALA A 7 -2.89 30.68 -0.36
C ALA A 7 -2.57 29.57 0.64
N LEU A 8 -2.84 29.82 1.93
CA LEU A 8 -2.75 28.83 2.98
C LEU A 8 -4.01 27.96 2.92
N ALA A 9 -3.89 26.73 2.41
CA ALA A 9 -4.97 25.76 2.44
C ALA A 9 -5.16 25.28 3.88
N ALA A 10 -6.22 25.74 4.53
CA ALA A 10 -6.65 25.22 5.82
C ALA A 10 -7.16 23.78 5.63
N MET A 11 -6.40 22.79 6.10
CA MET A 11 -6.93 21.45 6.37
C MET A 11 -7.98 21.59 7.47
N ALA A 12 -9.25 21.61 7.10
CA ALA A 12 -10.33 21.46 8.05
C ALA A 12 -10.22 20.07 8.69
N LEU A 13 -9.75 20.01 9.95
CA LEU A 13 -9.95 18.87 10.82
C LEU A 13 -11.45 18.72 11.06
N LEU A 14 -12.12 17.89 10.26
CA LEU A 14 -13.48 17.47 10.53
C LEU A 14 -13.45 16.15 11.30
N GLY A 15 -13.87 16.25 12.57
CA GLY A 15 -14.61 15.21 13.29
C GLY A 15 -13.80 14.02 13.78
N SER A 16 -13.68 13.92 15.11
CA SER A 16 -13.53 12.67 15.84
C SER A 16 -14.74 11.76 15.56
N GLY A 17 -14.75 11.11 14.39
CA GLY A 17 -15.61 9.96 14.12
C GLY A 17 -14.97 8.70 14.70
N ALA A 18 -15.78 7.77 15.19
CA ALA A 18 -15.32 6.43 15.53
C ALA A 18 -14.42 5.89 14.39
N ALA A 19 -13.30 5.23 14.74
CA ALA A 19 -12.42 4.62 13.75
C ALA A 19 -13.25 3.72 12.82
N MET A 20 -13.45 4.18 11.59
CA MET A 20 -14.23 3.45 10.60
C MET A 20 -13.47 2.17 10.24
N ALA A 21 -14.20 1.09 9.99
CA ALA A 21 -13.60 -0.18 9.65
C ALA A 21 -12.66 -0.06 8.44
N ALA A 22 -11.48 -0.66 8.53
CA ALA A 22 -10.53 -0.65 7.44
C ALA A 22 -11.13 -1.31 6.20
N SER A 23 -10.88 -0.74 5.03
CA SER A 23 -11.34 -1.25 3.73
C SER A 23 -10.13 -1.55 2.86
N GLY A 24 -10.31 -2.44 1.89
CA GLY A 24 -9.27 -2.78 0.95
C GLY A 24 -9.67 -3.93 0.03
N GLY A 25 -8.68 -4.51 -0.64
CA GLY A 25 -8.87 -5.61 -1.57
C GLY A 25 -7.56 -6.32 -1.88
N SER A 26 -7.67 -7.49 -2.50
CA SER A 26 -6.56 -8.39 -2.80
C SER A 26 -6.83 -9.13 -4.10
N SER A 27 -5.77 -9.38 -4.89
CA SER A 27 -5.88 -10.20 -6.09
C SER A 27 -6.11 -11.69 -5.76
N ASN A 28 -5.86 -12.10 -4.52
CA ASN A 28 -6.13 -13.45 -4.03
C ASN A 28 -6.34 -13.41 -2.50
N THR A 29 -7.60 -13.47 -2.07
CA THR A 29 -7.97 -13.37 -0.65
C THR A 29 -7.60 -14.60 0.19
N ALA A 30 -7.31 -15.74 -0.45
CA ALA A 30 -6.80 -16.91 0.26
C ALA A 30 -5.34 -16.71 0.69
N ASN A 31 -4.57 -15.98 -0.12
CA ASN A 31 -3.16 -15.69 0.14
C ASN A 31 -2.99 -14.46 1.03
N VAL A 32 -3.72 -13.39 0.74
CA VAL A 32 -3.71 -12.14 1.50
C VAL A 32 -5.14 -11.66 1.68
N ALA A 33 -5.65 -11.75 2.89
CA ALA A 33 -6.92 -11.14 3.28
C ALA A 33 -6.66 -9.75 3.89
N VAL A 34 -7.55 -8.81 3.58
CA VAL A 34 -7.54 -7.45 4.15
C VAL A 34 -8.73 -7.31 5.09
N GLY A 35 -8.53 -6.64 6.23
CA GLY A 35 -9.60 -6.41 7.20
C GLY A 35 -9.12 -5.56 8.38
N ASN A 36 -9.97 -5.41 9.38
CA ASN A 36 -9.62 -4.74 10.63
C ASN A 36 -8.60 -5.56 11.39
N SER A 37 -7.50 -4.93 11.80
CA SER A 37 -6.50 -5.54 12.66
C SER A 37 -7.12 -5.95 14.00
N ASN A 38 -6.79 -7.16 14.44
CA ASN A 38 -7.25 -7.74 15.71
C ASN A 38 -6.20 -8.67 16.33
N HIS A 39 -4.93 -8.54 15.92
CA HIS A 39 -3.86 -9.41 16.36
C HIS A 39 -3.32 -8.98 17.74
N ALA A 40 -3.32 -9.88 18.72
CA ALA A 40 -2.91 -9.58 20.10
C ALA A 40 -1.52 -8.93 20.22
N LEU A 41 -0.54 -9.38 19.41
CA LEU A 41 0.83 -8.87 19.44
C LEU A 41 1.13 -7.70 18.48
N PHE A 42 0.30 -7.46 17.47
CA PHE A 42 0.58 -6.49 16.42
C PHE A 42 -0.56 -5.49 16.28
N GLY A 43 -1.10 -5.03 17.41
CA GLY A 43 -2.13 -4.00 17.46
C GLY A 43 -3.50 -4.41 16.90
N GLY A 44 -4.45 -3.49 17.05
CA GLY A 44 -5.83 -3.66 16.60
C GLY A 44 -6.50 -2.34 16.26
N GLY A 45 -7.59 -2.43 15.49
CA GLY A 45 -8.49 -1.31 15.18
C GLY A 45 -8.18 -0.52 13.91
N ASN A 46 -7.14 -0.88 13.16
CA ASN A 46 -6.70 -0.19 11.93
C ASN A 46 -6.66 -1.15 10.73
N ALA A 47 -6.16 -0.68 9.59
CA ALA A 47 -5.90 -1.47 8.41
C ALA A 47 -4.97 -2.64 8.73
N GLY A 48 -5.45 -3.84 8.42
CA GLY A 48 -4.75 -5.07 8.71
C GLY A 48 -4.74 -6.07 7.58
N LEU A 49 -3.72 -6.94 7.65
CA LEU A 49 -3.50 -8.04 6.71
C LEU A 49 -3.53 -9.37 7.45
N LYS A 50 -4.02 -10.40 6.77
CA LYS A 50 -3.84 -11.78 7.19
C LYS A 50 -3.30 -12.58 6.01
N PHE A 51 -2.18 -13.26 6.23
CA PHE A 51 -1.51 -14.06 5.21
C PHE A 51 -1.93 -15.52 5.28
N GLU A 52 -1.76 -16.25 4.18
CA GLU A 52 -1.97 -17.70 4.16
C GLU A 52 -1.23 -18.37 5.33
N ASN A 53 -1.86 -19.41 5.88
CA ASN A 53 -1.31 -20.20 6.99
C ASN A 53 -1.04 -19.40 8.28
N SER A 54 -1.41 -18.12 8.35
CA SER A 54 -1.42 -17.36 9.61
C SER A 54 -2.55 -17.85 10.50
N LEU A 55 -2.20 -18.52 11.60
CA LEU A 55 -3.14 -18.95 12.64
C LEU A 55 -3.70 -17.78 13.43
N LEU A 56 -2.96 -16.68 13.47
CA LEU A 56 -3.30 -15.47 14.21
C LEU A 56 -3.99 -14.47 13.27
N GLY A 57 -4.82 -13.60 13.86
CA GLY A 57 -5.72 -12.69 13.18
C GLY A 57 -5.04 -11.64 12.28
N PHE A 58 -5.76 -10.59 11.93
CA PHE A 58 -5.26 -9.52 11.08
C PHE A 58 -4.22 -8.68 11.82
N ILE A 59 -3.00 -8.63 11.31
CA ILE A 59 -1.93 -7.78 11.85
C ILE A 59 -2.16 -6.32 11.48
N ASP A 60 -1.94 -5.38 12.38
CA ASP A 60 -1.93 -3.95 12.05
C ASP A 60 -0.71 -3.64 11.17
N ILE A 61 -0.95 -3.11 9.98
CA ILE A 61 0.13 -2.84 9.01
C ILE A 61 1.11 -1.81 9.59
N ALA A 62 0.58 -0.75 10.21
CA ALA A 62 1.36 0.36 10.72
C ALA A 62 2.17 -0.04 11.96
N LYS A 63 1.51 -0.63 12.95
CA LYS A 63 2.11 -0.99 14.24
C LYS A 63 2.94 -2.27 14.16
N GLY A 64 2.64 -3.16 13.20
CA GLY A 64 3.37 -4.39 12.99
C GLY A 64 4.56 -4.21 12.04
N PRO A 65 4.46 -4.67 10.77
CA PRO A 65 5.61 -4.76 9.88
C PRO A 65 6.25 -3.39 9.56
N VAL A 66 5.47 -2.31 9.44
CA VAL A 66 6.04 -0.98 9.14
C VAL A 66 6.86 -0.46 10.32
N ASN A 67 6.27 -0.40 11.53
CA ASN A 67 6.98 0.03 12.73
C ASN A 67 8.19 -0.86 13.02
N GLY A 68 8.03 -2.18 13.00
CA GLY A 68 9.12 -3.12 13.25
C GLY A 68 10.29 -2.96 12.27
N SER A 69 9.97 -2.80 10.98
CA SER A 69 11.00 -2.56 9.95
C SER A 69 11.75 -1.26 10.22
N ASN A 70 11.02 -0.18 10.49
CA ASN A 70 11.63 1.14 10.69
C ASN A 70 12.46 1.19 11.98
N THR A 71 12.02 0.56 13.06
CA THR A 71 12.79 0.42 14.31
C THR A 71 14.10 -0.33 14.07
N ALA A 72 14.04 -1.49 13.42
CA ALA A 72 15.22 -2.29 13.13
C ALA A 72 16.21 -1.53 12.21
N ILE A 73 15.71 -0.87 11.17
CA ILE A 73 16.53 -0.08 10.24
C ILE A 73 17.16 1.12 10.94
N ALA A 74 16.41 1.85 11.76
CA ALA A 74 16.93 3.01 12.50
C ALA A 74 18.07 2.60 13.45
N SER A 75 17.98 1.41 14.06
CA SER A 75 19.00 0.92 14.99
C SER A 75 20.18 0.23 14.30
N LYS A 76 19.96 -0.48 13.18
CA LYS A 76 20.92 -1.46 12.65
C LYS A 76 21.24 -1.27 11.15
N GLY A 77 20.53 -0.39 10.46
CA GLY A 77 20.73 -0.08 9.03
C GLY A 77 19.88 -0.92 8.06
N GLN A 78 20.10 -0.70 6.76
CA GLN A 78 19.38 -1.39 5.68
C GLN A 78 19.78 -2.87 5.61
N GLY A 79 18.81 -3.77 5.48
CA GLY A 79 19.05 -5.21 5.50
C GLY A 79 19.20 -5.78 6.91
N ALA A 80 18.85 -5.01 7.94
CA ALA A 80 18.84 -5.47 9.32
C ALA A 80 17.86 -6.64 9.53
N ILE A 81 18.19 -7.49 10.50
CA ILE A 81 17.23 -8.46 11.03
C ILE A 81 16.31 -7.74 12.03
N MET A 82 15.04 -7.66 11.66
CA MET A 82 13.92 -7.30 12.52
C MET A 82 13.61 -8.47 13.44
N THR A 83 13.61 -8.18 14.73
CA THR A 83 13.23 -9.10 15.80
C THR A 83 11.81 -8.86 16.29
N GLY A 84 11.27 -9.76 17.10
CA GLY A 84 10.00 -9.54 17.79
C GLY A 84 9.99 -8.25 18.63
N ALA A 85 11.09 -7.96 19.32
CA ALA A 85 11.26 -6.75 20.12
C ALA A 85 11.14 -5.46 19.27
N ASP A 86 11.74 -5.46 18.07
CA ASP A 86 11.63 -4.32 17.15
C ASP A 86 10.17 -4.05 16.74
N ALA A 87 9.37 -5.11 16.62
CA ALA A 87 7.95 -5.07 16.28
C ALA A 87 7.00 -4.98 17.50
N GLY A 88 7.54 -4.70 18.70
CA GLY A 88 6.77 -4.48 19.93
C GLY A 88 6.35 -5.76 20.69
N ALA A 89 6.82 -6.94 20.28
CA ALA A 89 6.58 -8.19 20.99
C ALA A 89 7.63 -8.42 22.10
N PRO A 90 7.27 -9.04 23.23
CA PRO A 90 8.19 -9.27 24.36
C PRO A 90 9.14 -10.46 24.12
N VAL A 91 9.61 -10.66 22.89
CA VAL A 91 10.47 -11.78 22.48
C VAL A 91 11.53 -11.32 21.47
N SER A 92 12.79 -11.72 21.69
CA SER A 92 13.92 -11.39 20.81
C SER A 92 14.19 -12.50 19.79
N ILE A 93 13.15 -12.93 19.08
CA ILE A 93 13.29 -13.88 17.97
C ILE A 93 13.56 -13.13 16.67
N ASP A 94 14.44 -13.65 15.83
CA ASP A 94 14.61 -13.15 14.47
C ASP A 94 13.37 -13.47 13.64
N ILE A 95 12.82 -12.46 12.97
CA ILE A 95 11.59 -12.57 12.19
C ILE A 95 11.89 -12.42 10.71
N ALA A 96 12.47 -11.29 10.32
CA ALA A 96 12.65 -10.92 8.92
C ALA A 96 13.84 -10.01 8.70
N GLN A 97 14.42 -10.08 7.50
CA GLN A 97 15.33 -9.07 6.99
C GLN A 97 14.52 -7.92 6.38
N VAL A 98 14.90 -6.67 6.65
CA VAL A 98 14.08 -5.49 6.31
C VAL A 98 14.84 -4.39 5.59
N TRP A 99 14.15 -3.69 4.70
CA TRP A 99 14.64 -2.50 3.98
C TRP A 99 13.54 -1.45 3.88
N ASN A 100 13.94 -0.19 3.71
CA ASN A 100 13.03 0.85 3.29
C ASN A 100 13.56 1.65 2.10
N ALA A 101 12.65 2.29 1.38
CA ALA A 101 12.95 3.25 0.34
C ALA A 101 11.93 4.40 0.41
N SER A 102 12.34 5.57 -0.07
CA SER A 102 11.42 6.69 -0.29
C SER A 102 11.15 6.84 -1.78
N ALA A 103 9.97 7.34 -2.12
CA ALA A 103 9.60 7.64 -3.50
C ALA A 103 8.80 8.93 -3.58
N THR A 104 8.93 9.64 -4.70
CA THR A 104 8.21 10.89 -4.95
C THR A 104 7.56 10.88 -6.33
N GLN A 105 6.34 11.37 -6.47
CA GLN A 105 5.70 11.59 -7.77
C GLN A 105 5.06 12.97 -7.75
N GLY A 106 5.55 13.88 -8.59
CA GLY A 106 5.17 15.29 -8.48
C GLY A 106 5.45 15.82 -7.08
N THR A 107 4.42 16.36 -6.42
CA THR A 107 4.48 16.86 -5.04
C THR A 107 4.23 15.80 -3.97
N SER A 108 3.79 14.60 -4.37
CA SER A 108 3.41 13.54 -3.45
C SER A 108 4.60 12.66 -3.09
N LYS A 109 4.62 12.20 -1.85
CA LYS A 109 5.69 11.39 -1.27
C LYS A 109 5.14 10.06 -0.77
N PHE A 110 6.01 9.07 -0.73
CA PHE A 110 5.67 7.69 -0.37
C PHE A 110 6.85 7.06 0.38
N MET A 111 6.51 6.18 1.31
CA MET A 111 7.46 5.28 1.94
C MET A 111 7.19 3.86 1.50
N ILE A 112 8.24 3.08 1.31
CA ILE A 112 8.15 1.68 0.90
C ILE A 112 8.95 0.85 1.90
N ASN A 113 8.30 -0.06 2.61
CA ASN A 113 8.95 -1.05 3.46
C ASN A 113 8.95 -2.40 2.76
N SER A 114 10.09 -3.07 2.75
CA SER A 114 10.23 -4.45 2.26
C SER A 114 10.65 -5.36 3.39
N VAL A 115 9.99 -6.49 3.52
CA VAL A 115 10.16 -7.48 4.59
C VAL A 115 10.38 -8.83 3.96
N ARG A 116 11.45 -9.51 4.36
CA ARG A 116 11.77 -10.87 3.95
C ARG A 116 11.84 -11.77 5.17
N GLN A 117 10.83 -12.60 5.37
CA GLN A 117 10.79 -13.56 6.45
C GLN A 117 11.99 -14.51 6.39
N VAL A 118 12.79 -14.54 7.46
CA VAL A 118 13.95 -15.43 7.59
C VAL A 118 13.63 -16.63 8.47
N ASN A 119 12.68 -16.49 9.39
CA ASN A 119 12.30 -17.53 10.32
C ASN A 119 10.80 -17.83 10.26
N THR A 120 10.44 -19.10 10.42
CA THR A 120 9.06 -19.56 10.57
C THR A 120 8.82 -19.85 12.04
N PHE A 121 8.19 -18.90 12.74
CA PHE A 121 7.71 -19.10 14.10
C PHE A 121 6.20 -19.21 14.06
N PHE A 122 5.62 -20.27 14.63
CA PHE A 122 4.19 -20.57 14.49
C PHE A 122 3.27 -19.50 15.14
N LEU A 123 3.81 -18.70 16.08
CA LEU A 123 3.12 -17.55 16.66
C LEU A 123 3.51 -16.21 15.99
N ALA A 124 4.43 -16.21 15.03
CA ALA A 124 4.74 -15.02 14.25
C ALA A 124 3.85 -14.95 12.99
N PRO A 125 3.51 -13.74 12.53
CA PRO A 125 2.86 -13.55 11.24
C PRO A 125 3.74 -14.13 10.13
N GLN A 126 3.11 -14.81 9.18
CA GLN A 126 3.78 -15.36 8.01
C GLN A 126 4.03 -14.25 6.98
N PHE A 127 4.97 -13.36 7.28
CA PHE A 127 5.28 -12.20 6.44
C PHE A 127 5.71 -12.58 5.02
N GLY A 128 6.27 -13.77 4.81
CA GLY A 128 6.78 -14.18 3.50
C GLY A 128 7.79 -13.17 2.95
N GLY A 129 7.72 -12.90 1.65
CA GLY A 129 8.18 -11.63 1.12
C GLY A 129 7.02 -10.65 1.08
N LEU A 130 7.15 -9.49 1.70
CA LEU A 130 6.11 -8.47 1.80
C LEU A 130 6.69 -7.11 1.44
N VAL A 131 5.99 -6.38 0.58
CA VAL A 131 6.32 -4.99 0.23
C VAL A 131 5.11 -4.14 0.54
N ILE A 132 5.32 -3.04 1.25
CA ILE A 132 4.29 -2.12 1.73
C ILE A 132 4.66 -0.72 1.25
N GLY A 133 3.96 -0.23 0.24
CA GLY A 133 3.89 1.18 -0.07
C GLY A 133 2.90 1.87 0.89
N GLN A 134 3.30 3.02 1.41
CA GLN A 134 2.48 3.88 2.26
C GLN A 134 2.46 5.29 1.68
N VAL A 135 1.26 5.85 1.57
CA VAL A 135 1.07 7.26 1.20
C VAL A 135 1.57 8.15 2.34
N ALA A 136 2.33 9.20 1.99
CA ALA A 136 2.80 10.21 2.92
C ALA A 136 2.20 11.58 2.61
N ASP A 137 2.25 12.47 3.59
CA ASP A 137 1.91 13.88 3.40
C ASP A 137 2.98 14.60 2.56
N ALA A 138 2.74 15.89 2.27
CA ALA A 138 3.66 16.70 1.47
C ALA A 138 5.06 16.87 2.11
N SER A 139 5.17 16.75 3.44
CA SER A 139 6.45 16.79 4.14
C SER A 139 7.24 15.49 3.93
N GLY A 140 6.55 14.39 3.62
CA GLY A 140 7.12 13.05 3.48
C GLY A 140 6.91 12.20 4.71
N THR A 141 6.14 12.70 5.67
CA THR A 141 5.73 11.95 6.86
C THR A 141 4.61 11.01 6.44
N PRO A 142 4.74 9.69 6.69
CA PRO A 142 3.66 8.76 6.39
C PRO A 142 2.35 9.18 7.06
N LEU A 143 1.22 8.94 6.40
CA LEU A 143 -0.08 9.26 6.99
C LEU A 143 -0.22 8.58 8.35
N ALA A 144 -0.72 9.35 9.33
CA ALA A 144 -0.86 8.91 10.71
C ALA A 144 -1.78 7.67 10.81
N ILE A 145 -1.56 6.88 11.86
CA ILE A 145 -2.42 5.74 12.21
C ILE A 145 -3.87 6.23 12.32
N GLY A 146 -4.82 5.50 11.74
CA GLY A 146 -6.22 5.91 11.63
C GLY A 146 -6.55 6.70 10.35
N SER A 147 -5.52 7.08 9.59
CA SER A 147 -5.62 7.65 8.23
C SER A 147 -4.65 6.97 7.26
N GLY A 148 -4.05 5.83 7.65
CA GLY A 148 -3.03 5.15 6.86
C GLY A 148 -3.61 4.60 5.55
N VAL A 149 -2.88 4.79 4.45
CA VAL A 149 -3.25 4.22 3.14
C VAL A 149 -2.07 3.43 2.60
N TYR A 150 -2.31 2.13 2.40
CA TYR A 150 -1.31 1.12 2.12
C TYR A 150 -1.64 0.33 0.86
N PHE A 151 -0.60 -0.09 0.16
CA PHE A 151 -0.70 -0.91 -1.04
C PHE A 151 0.59 -1.68 -1.24
N GLY A 152 0.54 -2.84 -1.87
CA GLY A 152 1.75 -3.57 -2.09
C GLY A 152 1.54 -4.98 -2.57
N GLU A 153 2.56 -5.80 -2.33
CA GLU A 153 2.61 -7.17 -2.81
C GLU A 153 3.14 -8.09 -1.73
N TRP A 154 2.76 -9.35 -1.85
CA TRP A 154 3.16 -10.41 -0.95
C TRP A 154 3.45 -11.68 -1.77
N ALA A 155 4.40 -12.47 -1.32
CA ALA A 155 4.69 -13.81 -1.80
C ALA A 155 5.03 -14.72 -0.61
N PRO A 156 4.77 -16.03 -0.71
CA PRO A 156 5.16 -16.95 0.35
C PRO A 156 6.66 -16.92 0.58
N ARG A 157 7.09 -17.22 1.81
CA ARG A 157 8.51 -17.42 2.12
C ARG A 157 9.06 -18.51 1.19
N ALA A 158 10.27 -18.29 0.65
CA ALA A 158 10.95 -19.34 -0.10
C ALA A 158 11.16 -20.59 0.79
N ALA A 159 11.03 -21.78 0.19
CA ALA A 159 11.25 -23.04 0.89
C ALA A 159 12.72 -23.21 1.33
N GLY A 160 12.94 -24.01 2.37
CA GLY A 160 14.27 -24.33 2.88
C GLY A 160 14.88 -23.26 3.80
N THR A 161 16.20 -23.32 3.95
CA THR A 161 17.00 -22.36 4.73
C THR A 161 17.23 -21.09 3.89
N PRO A 162 16.71 -19.92 4.32
CA PRO A 162 16.90 -18.69 3.58
C PRO A 162 18.38 -18.32 3.60
N PRO A 163 18.95 -17.82 2.49
CA PRO A 163 20.28 -17.22 2.53
C PRO A 163 20.34 -16.08 3.55
N ALA A 164 21.50 -15.96 4.21
CA ALA A 164 21.76 -15.04 5.32
C ALA A 164 21.54 -13.57 4.93
N ASP A 165 21.86 -13.21 3.67
CA ASP A 165 21.66 -11.88 3.12
C ASP A 165 21.16 -11.97 1.70
N SER A 166 19.89 -11.62 1.48
CA SER A 166 19.32 -11.65 0.15
C SER A 166 18.18 -10.67 0.00
N THR A 167 18.22 -9.92 -1.10
CA THR A 167 17.15 -9.01 -1.53
C THR A 167 16.01 -9.74 -2.25
N ASN A 168 16.11 -11.06 -2.44
CA ASN A 168 15.07 -11.86 -3.08
C ASN A 168 13.90 -12.09 -2.10
N LEU A 169 12.78 -11.41 -2.38
CA LEU A 169 11.52 -11.49 -1.64
C LEU A 169 10.61 -12.63 -2.13
N ASN A 170 11.10 -13.52 -3.00
CA ASN A 170 10.33 -14.59 -3.64
C ASN A 170 9.15 -14.10 -4.50
N MET A 171 9.21 -12.87 -5.00
CA MET A 171 8.13 -12.24 -5.80
C MET A 171 7.96 -12.85 -7.21
N ALA A 172 8.84 -13.74 -7.64
CA ALA A 172 8.64 -14.54 -8.85
C ALA A 172 7.66 -15.72 -8.63
N SER A 173 7.25 -15.98 -7.39
CA SER A 173 6.29 -17.04 -7.05
C SER A 173 4.96 -16.86 -7.78
N SER A 174 4.38 -17.97 -8.24
CA SER A 174 3.02 -17.99 -8.80
C SER A 174 1.94 -17.60 -7.78
N SER A 175 2.25 -17.69 -6.48
CA SER A 175 1.37 -17.25 -5.39
C SER A 175 1.49 -15.75 -5.08
N ARG A 176 2.32 -15.00 -5.82
CA ARG A 176 2.45 -13.54 -5.66
C ARG A 176 1.06 -12.89 -5.73
N THR A 177 0.77 -12.08 -4.72
CA THR A 177 -0.52 -11.44 -4.53
C THR A 177 -0.34 -9.95 -4.33
N VAL A 178 -1.10 -9.14 -5.06
CA VAL A 178 -1.16 -7.69 -4.85
C VAL A 178 -2.35 -7.33 -3.99
N TRP A 179 -2.20 -6.30 -3.16
CA TRP A 179 -3.22 -5.90 -2.20
C TRP A 179 -3.20 -4.39 -1.96
N TYR A 180 -4.30 -3.89 -1.41
CA TYR A 180 -4.40 -2.53 -0.90
C TYR A 180 -5.31 -2.49 0.33
N ALA A 181 -5.02 -1.58 1.25
CA ALA A 181 -5.76 -1.43 2.50
C ALA A 181 -5.64 0.02 2.98
N GLY A 182 -6.64 0.50 3.70
CA GLY A 182 -6.52 1.79 4.36
C GLY A 182 -7.53 1.99 5.48
N ASP A 183 -7.14 2.86 6.39
CA ASP A 183 -8.02 3.41 7.41
C ASP A 183 -8.93 4.46 6.79
N ASN A 184 -10.05 4.76 7.46
CA ASN A 184 -10.94 5.85 7.10
C ASN A 184 -11.36 5.84 5.60
N PRO A 185 -12.00 4.75 5.13
CA PRO A 185 -12.50 4.68 3.76
C PRO A 185 -13.53 5.79 3.50
N THR A 186 -13.46 6.40 2.33
CA THR A 186 -14.40 7.46 1.94
C THR A 186 -15.77 6.85 1.68
N THR A 187 -16.72 7.01 2.60
CA THR A 187 -18.09 6.49 2.46
C THR A 187 -19.00 7.44 1.67
N THR A 188 -18.74 8.75 1.76
CA THR A 188 -19.42 9.79 0.99
C THR A 188 -18.40 10.53 0.14
N MET A 189 -18.53 10.42 -1.18
CA MET A 189 -17.59 11.09 -2.09
C MET A 189 -17.85 12.61 -2.12
N PRO A 190 -16.83 13.45 -1.90
CA PRO A 190 -16.93 14.88 -2.19
C PRO A 190 -17.01 15.11 -3.71
N THR A 191 -17.62 16.20 -4.15
CA THR A 191 -17.54 16.63 -5.55
C THR A 191 -16.08 16.82 -5.96
N LEU A 192 -15.70 16.26 -7.11
CA LEU A 192 -14.36 16.36 -7.66
C LEU A 192 -14.43 16.96 -9.06
N THR A 193 -13.68 18.03 -9.30
CA THR A 193 -13.58 18.67 -10.61
C THR A 193 -12.11 18.74 -10.99
N ASN A 194 -11.70 17.89 -11.94
CA ASN A 194 -10.30 17.72 -12.35
C ASN A 194 -9.34 17.55 -11.16
N ALA A 195 -9.77 16.76 -10.16
CA ALA A 195 -8.94 16.44 -9.01
C ALA A 195 -7.84 15.48 -9.46
N THR A 196 -6.59 15.88 -9.31
CA THR A 196 -5.42 15.12 -9.72
C THR A 196 -4.85 14.34 -8.54
N TYR A 197 -4.32 13.16 -8.81
CA TYR A 197 -3.64 12.32 -7.84
C TYR A 197 -2.31 11.89 -8.43
N ASN A 198 -1.22 12.16 -7.72
CA ASN A 198 0.07 11.58 -8.06
C ASN A 198 0.12 10.16 -7.50
N VAL A 199 0.45 9.20 -8.36
CA VAL A 199 0.35 7.77 -8.06
C VAL A 199 1.67 7.07 -8.35
N ILE A 200 2.03 6.14 -7.46
CA ILE A 200 3.04 5.13 -7.73
C ILE A 200 2.43 3.73 -7.72
N GLY A 201 3.08 2.78 -8.38
CA GLY A 201 2.72 1.37 -8.35
C GLY A 201 3.92 0.46 -8.12
N ILE A 202 3.67 -0.66 -7.45
CA ILE A 202 4.65 -1.65 -7.01
C ILE A 202 4.43 -2.95 -7.77
N GLN A 203 5.52 -3.52 -8.30
CA GLN A 203 5.53 -4.80 -8.97
C GLN A 203 6.89 -5.48 -8.87
N GLY A 204 6.91 -6.72 -8.37
CA GLY A 204 8.02 -7.65 -8.50
C GLY A 204 9.30 -7.20 -7.81
N VAL A 205 9.23 -6.49 -6.68
CA VAL A 205 10.41 -6.02 -5.96
C VAL A 205 11.24 -7.21 -5.48
N GLY A 206 12.55 -7.12 -5.70
CA GLY A 206 13.52 -8.19 -5.41
C GLY A 206 13.62 -9.27 -6.49
N THR A 207 12.95 -9.15 -7.63
CA THR A 207 13.04 -10.15 -8.73
C THR A 207 14.17 -9.89 -9.72
N ALA A 208 14.56 -8.63 -9.89
CA ALA A 208 15.56 -8.20 -10.88
C ALA A 208 16.64 -7.35 -10.22
N ALA A 209 17.83 -7.32 -10.83
CA ALA A 209 18.98 -6.57 -10.31
C ALA A 209 18.73 -5.06 -10.19
N ASP A 210 17.84 -4.51 -11.03
CA ASP A 210 17.44 -3.10 -11.04
C ASP A 210 16.12 -2.82 -10.30
N ASN A 211 15.54 -3.81 -9.62
CA ASN A 211 14.30 -3.68 -8.86
C ASN A 211 14.50 -4.14 -7.41
N LEU A 212 15.41 -3.48 -6.69
CA LEU A 212 15.83 -3.89 -5.36
C LEU A 212 14.91 -3.31 -4.27
N PRO A 213 14.81 -3.95 -3.08
CA PRO A 213 14.09 -3.40 -1.92
C PRO A 213 14.49 -1.98 -1.52
N THR A 214 15.76 -1.62 -1.72
CA THR A 214 16.33 -0.30 -1.41
C THR A 214 16.14 0.72 -2.55
N ALA A 215 15.84 0.24 -3.76
CA ALA A 215 15.60 1.07 -4.94
C ALA A 215 14.55 0.39 -5.84
N PRO A 216 13.26 0.35 -5.44
CA PRO A 216 12.23 -0.33 -6.21
C PRO A 216 12.00 0.35 -7.57
N LYS A 217 11.80 -0.45 -8.61
CA LYS A 217 11.43 0.01 -9.95
C LYS A 217 9.92 0.22 -10.02
N LEU A 218 9.50 1.45 -9.76
CA LEU A 218 8.08 1.80 -9.58
C LEU A 218 7.38 2.19 -10.88
N TYR A 219 6.09 1.89 -10.96
CA TYR A 219 5.18 2.58 -11.86
C TYR A 219 4.91 3.99 -11.32
N ARG A 220 4.74 4.96 -12.22
CA ARG A 220 4.62 6.37 -11.87
C ARG A 220 3.67 7.09 -12.81
N GLY A 221 2.87 8.01 -12.29
CA GLY A 221 2.02 8.86 -13.12
C GLY A 221 1.02 9.68 -12.32
N THR A 222 0.06 10.26 -13.05
CA THR A 222 -0.99 11.09 -12.48
C THR A 222 -2.34 10.58 -12.97
N LEU A 223 -3.29 10.48 -12.05
CA LEU A 223 -4.68 10.15 -12.34
C LEU A 223 -5.55 11.39 -12.12
N THR A 224 -6.60 11.51 -12.92
CA THR A 224 -7.59 12.59 -12.81
C THR A 224 -8.94 12.00 -12.45
N ALA A 225 -9.50 12.45 -11.32
CA ALA A 225 -10.82 12.10 -10.86
C ALA A 225 -11.80 13.25 -11.11
N ASN A 226 -12.97 12.90 -11.63
CA ASN A 226 -14.14 13.77 -11.71
C ASN A 226 -15.30 13.07 -11.02
N TYR A 227 -16.11 13.80 -10.26
CA TYR A 227 -17.30 13.30 -9.60
C TYR A 227 -18.31 14.43 -9.42
N ASN A 228 -19.53 14.23 -9.95
CA ASN A 228 -20.57 15.25 -9.98
C ASN A 228 -21.69 15.04 -8.93
N GLY A 229 -21.46 14.19 -7.93
CA GLY A 229 -22.47 13.83 -6.93
C GLY A 229 -23.30 12.59 -7.28
N SER A 230 -23.11 12.01 -8.48
CA SER A 230 -23.79 10.77 -8.87
C SER A 230 -22.82 9.78 -9.52
N ASN A 231 -22.11 10.22 -10.54
CA ASN A 231 -21.17 9.41 -11.30
C ASN A 231 -19.78 10.04 -11.26
N GLY A 232 -18.76 9.18 -11.21
CA GLY A 232 -17.38 9.58 -11.23
C GLY A 232 -16.53 8.75 -12.18
N THR A 233 -15.47 9.39 -12.67
CA THR A 233 -14.48 8.79 -13.56
C THR A 233 -13.11 8.98 -12.97
N LEU A 234 -12.25 7.98 -13.12
CA LEU A 234 -10.82 8.04 -12.83
C LEU A 234 -10.07 7.67 -14.11
N THR A 235 -9.29 8.61 -14.63
CA THR A 235 -8.55 8.44 -15.89
C THR A 235 -7.07 8.80 -15.71
N GLY A 236 -6.25 8.50 -16.71
CA GLY A 236 -4.79 8.68 -16.66
C GLY A 236 -4.07 7.34 -16.69
N SER A 237 -2.78 7.36 -16.38
CA SER A 237 -1.95 6.15 -16.44
C SER A 237 -0.76 6.23 -15.50
N ILE A 238 -0.23 5.06 -15.14
CA ILE A 238 1.07 4.91 -14.49
C ILE A 238 1.98 4.03 -15.35
N THR A 239 3.27 4.36 -15.43
CA THR A 239 4.27 3.60 -16.21
C THR A 239 5.56 3.39 -15.42
N ASN A 240 6.22 2.25 -15.61
CA ASN A 240 7.57 1.99 -15.10
C ASN A 240 8.66 2.16 -16.18
N GLY A 241 8.31 2.79 -17.31
CA GLY A 241 9.17 2.98 -18.49
C GLY A 241 9.10 1.82 -19.51
N THR A 242 8.69 0.63 -19.10
CA THR A 242 8.56 -0.54 -19.98
C THR A 242 7.11 -0.99 -20.16
N SER A 243 6.29 -0.78 -19.14
CA SER A 243 4.88 -1.19 -19.10
C SER A 243 4.03 -0.07 -18.55
N THR A 244 2.76 -0.06 -18.94
CA THR A 244 1.80 0.99 -18.58
C THR A 244 0.50 0.36 -18.10
N VAL A 245 -0.02 0.87 -16.99
CA VAL A 245 -1.39 0.63 -16.53
C VAL A 245 -2.21 1.87 -16.90
N ASN A 246 -3.18 1.69 -17.80
CA ASN A 246 -4.10 2.75 -18.23
C ASN A 246 -5.42 2.61 -17.47
N PHE A 247 -5.88 3.71 -16.85
CA PHE A 247 -7.16 3.78 -16.11
C PHE A 247 -8.35 4.14 -17.01
N ASN A 248 -8.09 4.27 -18.31
CA ASN A 248 -9.09 4.35 -19.38
C ASN A 248 -8.78 3.27 -20.45
N PRO A 249 -8.67 1.97 -20.07
CA PRO A 249 -8.35 0.94 -21.03
C PRO A 249 -9.50 0.83 -22.05
N ASP A 250 -9.16 0.53 -23.30
CA ASP A 250 -10.13 0.38 -24.40
C ASP A 250 -11.00 1.63 -24.66
N GLY A 251 -10.57 2.80 -24.16
CA GLY A 251 -11.31 4.07 -24.27
C GLY A 251 -12.46 4.23 -23.27
N VAL A 252 -12.62 3.31 -22.31
CA VAL A 252 -13.64 3.35 -21.28
C VAL A 252 -13.02 3.68 -19.92
N PRO A 253 -13.50 4.72 -19.21
CA PRO A 253 -12.86 5.15 -17.96
C PRO A 253 -13.13 4.14 -16.84
N THR A 254 -12.21 4.09 -15.88
CA THR A 254 -12.50 3.51 -14.57
C THR A 254 -13.56 4.39 -13.90
N THR A 255 -14.56 3.79 -13.26
CA THR A 255 -15.71 4.53 -12.73
C THR A 255 -15.98 4.24 -11.26
N PHE A 256 -16.73 5.14 -10.64
CA PHE A 256 -17.29 5.00 -9.30
C PHE A 256 -18.61 5.78 -9.23
N THR A 257 -19.45 5.46 -8.27
CA THR A 257 -20.79 6.08 -8.13
C THR A 257 -21.05 6.47 -6.68
N ALA A 258 -22.14 7.20 -6.44
CA ALA A 258 -22.57 7.48 -5.07
C ALA A 258 -22.75 6.19 -4.23
N ALA A 259 -23.27 5.12 -4.85
CA ALA A 259 -23.53 3.85 -4.19
C ALA A 259 -22.24 3.04 -3.90
N SER A 260 -21.13 3.33 -4.59
CA SER A 260 -19.90 2.56 -4.42
C SER A 260 -19.10 2.92 -3.17
N GLN A 261 -19.52 3.94 -2.41
CA GLN A 261 -18.89 4.35 -1.15
C GLN A 261 -17.37 4.49 -1.30
N GLY A 262 -16.97 5.27 -2.31
CA GLY A 262 -15.56 5.54 -2.64
C GLY A 262 -14.81 4.37 -3.30
N LYS A 263 -15.43 3.22 -3.52
CA LYS A 263 -14.83 2.15 -4.35
C LYS A 263 -14.90 2.54 -5.81
N PHE A 264 -13.84 2.26 -6.56
CA PHE A 264 -13.82 2.41 -8.01
C PHE A 264 -13.43 1.10 -8.67
N THR A 265 -13.95 0.86 -9.86
CA THR A 265 -13.62 -0.32 -10.66
C THR A 265 -13.72 -0.01 -12.14
N HIS A 266 -12.96 -0.74 -12.93
CA HIS A 266 -13.13 -0.76 -14.38
C HIS A 266 -14.03 -1.93 -14.78
N THR A 267 -14.83 -1.76 -15.84
CA THR A 267 -15.83 -2.74 -16.30
C THR A 267 -15.25 -4.11 -16.68
N ASN A 268 -14.01 -4.15 -17.18
CA ASN A 268 -13.28 -5.39 -17.45
C ASN A 268 -12.78 -6.12 -16.19
N GLY A 269 -13.02 -5.58 -14.99
CA GLY A 269 -12.64 -6.18 -13.70
C GLY A 269 -11.14 -6.18 -13.38
N LYS A 270 -10.29 -5.60 -14.23
CA LYS A 270 -8.83 -5.59 -14.04
C LYS A 270 -8.37 -4.51 -13.08
N ILE A 271 -9.10 -3.40 -12.94
CA ILE A 271 -8.77 -2.32 -12.01
C ILE A 271 -9.84 -2.27 -10.93
N GLU A 272 -9.40 -2.24 -9.68
CA GLU A 272 -10.25 -1.99 -8.52
C GLU A 272 -9.48 -1.22 -7.45
N GLY A 273 -10.20 -0.44 -6.64
CA GLY A 273 -9.60 0.34 -5.57
C GLY A 273 -10.61 1.11 -4.74
N GLN A 274 -10.09 1.99 -3.87
CA GLN A 274 -10.87 2.75 -2.90
C GLN A 274 -10.23 4.14 -2.69
N PHE A 275 -11.08 5.16 -2.55
CA PHE A 275 -10.72 6.47 -2.01
C PHE A 275 -10.76 6.44 -0.47
N TYR A 276 -9.81 7.10 0.16
CA TYR A 276 -9.64 7.19 1.61
C TYR A 276 -9.54 8.65 2.05
N ASN A 277 -9.77 8.90 3.34
CA ASN A 277 -9.56 10.20 3.97
C ASN A 277 -10.29 11.33 3.24
N ASN A 278 -11.60 11.18 3.01
CA ASN A 278 -12.43 12.11 2.24
C ASN A 278 -11.87 12.39 0.83
N ALA A 279 -11.51 11.31 0.12
CA ALA A 279 -10.85 11.33 -1.19
C ALA A 279 -9.57 12.20 -1.27
N SER A 280 -8.83 12.35 -0.17
CA SER A 280 -7.49 12.95 -0.23
C SER A 280 -6.41 11.93 -0.64
N ALA A 281 -6.72 10.63 -0.55
CA ALA A 281 -5.84 9.56 -0.98
C ALA A 281 -6.63 8.43 -1.65
N LEU A 282 -5.93 7.60 -2.41
CA LEU A 282 -6.47 6.39 -3.03
C LEU A 282 -5.47 5.25 -3.00
N ALA A 283 -5.97 4.02 -3.04
CA ALA A 283 -5.18 2.83 -3.31
C ALA A 283 -6.01 1.77 -4.04
N GLY A 284 -5.33 0.87 -4.74
CA GLY A 284 -5.98 -0.16 -5.54
C GLY A 284 -5.00 -1.15 -6.15
N ILE A 285 -5.53 -2.03 -6.99
CA ILE A 285 -4.77 -3.04 -7.73
C ILE A 285 -5.17 -3.09 -9.20
N TYR A 286 -4.19 -3.45 -10.03
CA TYR A 286 -4.37 -3.85 -11.40
C TYR A 286 -4.04 -5.35 -11.54
N LYS A 287 -4.97 -6.11 -12.11
CA LYS A 287 -4.86 -7.54 -12.41
C LYS A 287 -4.57 -7.74 -13.90
N GLY A 288 -3.29 -7.90 -14.22
CA GLY A 288 -2.84 -8.32 -15.55
C GLY A 288 -3.16 -9.79 -15.86
N GLY A 289 -2.56 -10.34 -16.92
CA GLY A 289 -2.85 -11.71 -17.37
C GLY A 289 -2.32 -12.81 -16.43
N THR A 290 -1.24 -12.52 -15.70
CA THR A 290 -0.64 -13.44 -14.71
C THR A 290 -0.31 -12.71 -13.42
N ALA A 291 -0.11 -13.47 -12.34
CA ALA A 291 0.32 -12.94 -11.05
C ALA A 291 1.56 -12.05 -11.17
N ALA A 292 2.53 -12.35 -12.04
CA ALA A 292 3.72 -11.54 -12.28
C ALA A 292 3.41 -10.14 -12.86
N SER A 293 2.31 -10.01 -13.60
CA SER A 293 1.89 -8.76 -14.24
C SER A 293 0.96 -7.89 -13.39
N HIS A 294 0.56 -8.36 -12.20
CA HIS A 294 -0.25 -7.57 -11.28
C HIS A 294 0.55 -6.37 -10.73
N VAL A 295 -0.15 -5.28 -10.41
CA VAL A 295 0.44 -4.06 -9.84
C VAL A 295 -0.46 -3.59 -8.69
N ALA A 296 0.11 -3.30 -7.52
CA ALA A 296 -0.59 -2.53 -6.48
C ALA A 296 -0.21 -1.07 -6.60
N PHE A 297 -1.16 -0.15 -6.40
CA PHE A 297 -0.91 1.28 -6.54
C PHE A 297 -1.55 2.09 -5.42
N GLY A 298 -0.96 3.26 -5.17
CA GLY A 298 -1.50 4.23 -4.23
C GLY A 298 -1.04 5.63 -4.56
N GLY A 299 -1.84 6.61 -4.15
CA GLY A 299 -1.63 8.01 -4.48
C GLY A 299 -2.30 8.97 -3.53
N SER A 300 -1.81 10.21 -3.54
CA SER A 300 -2.43 11.32 -2.83
C SER A 300 -2.87 12.39 -3.81
N ARG A 301 -3.92 13.10 -3.42
CA ARG A 301 -4.47 14.23 -4.17
C ARG A 301 -3.44 15.37 -4.23
N SER A 302 -3.31 15.99 -5.40
CA SER A 302 -2.30 17.02 -5.68
C SER A 302 -2.85 18.42 -5.96
N ASN A 303 -4.17 18.60 -6.05
CA ASN A 303 -4.85 19.89 -6.21
C ASN A 303 -6.29 19.90 -5.68
#